data_AF-A0A7D3XYX0-F1
#
_entry.id   AF-A0A7D3XYX0-F1
#
_cell.length_a   1.000
_cell.length_b   1.000
_cell.length_c   1.000
_cell.angle_alpha   90.00
_cell.angle_beta   90.00
_cell.angle_gamma   90.00
#
_symmetry.space_group_name_H-M   'P 1'
#
loop_
_entity.id
_entity.type
_entity.pdbx_description
1 polymer ?
#
loop_
_entity_poly.entity_id
_entity_poly.type
_entity_poly.pdbx_seq_one_letter_code
_entity_poly.pdbx_strand_id
1 'polypeptide(L)'
;MAGNLPIYLDKEETKLDWEAHRAKPIEERINAIRPFVTGDHIEEKLGKMEKDAFSKDQNDRTGAIGELEFLERKAFQEKEKTLILEDNRNISWSHNPKVKVKNPDFKVEKEIIEVKTASKLSKSRLNNVLKDANKQIKMSDYKTPTSFDGYPQGQVEIQLVGKELPFEYKDLFKQIEKEFTPGQFRSLKQVSVFHEHQLVAQYVRDNERNRIIQTFPPEKEREQAIEKRPGLNSTKEKQSLLQEISEERKTITDSIDRTPQKGLERS
;
A
#
# COMPACT_ATOMS: atom_id res chain seq x y z
N MET A 1 -13.82 23.05 23.77
CA MET A 1 -13.12 21.93 24.43
C MET A 1 -13.05 20.81 23.41
N ALA A 2 -11.86 20.50 22.88
CA ALA A 2 -11.69 19.40 21.92
C ALA A 2 -11.85 18.08 22.68
N GLY A 3 -12.97 17.40 22.46
CA GLY A 3 -13.18 16.07 23.00
C GLY A 3 -12.21 15.12 22.32
N ASN A 4 -11.11 14.78 23.00
CA ASN A 4 -10.35 13.59 22.65
C ASN A 4 -11.31 12.43 22.79
N LEU A 5 -11.77 11.87 21.66
CA LEU A 5 -12.37 10.55 21.69
C LEU A 5 -11.39 9.61 22.39
N PRO A 6 -11.86 8.77 23.31
CA PRO A 6 -11.00 7.70 23.80
C PRO A 6 -10.58 6.86 22.60
N ILE A 7 -9.27 6.69 22.43
CA ILE A 7 -8.74 5.73 21.47
C ILE A 7 -9.19 4.36 21.96
N TYR A 8 -10.12 3.74 21.24
CA TYR A 8 -10.62 2.42 21.58
C TYR A 8 -9.54 1.40 21.22
N LEU A 9 -8.91 0.83 22.24
CA LEU A 9 -7.93 -0.23 22.06
C LEU A 9 -8.61 -1.59 22.22
N ASP A 10 -8.00 -2.62 21.64
CA ASP A 10 -8.41 -4.00 21.84
C ASP A 10 -8.29 -4.42 23.31
N LYS A 11 -8.81 -5.59 23.66
CA LYS A 11 -8.83 -6.07 25.06
C LYS A 11 -7.45 -6.13 25.71
N GLU A 12 -6.39 -6.24 24.91
CA GLU A 12 -5.00 -6.31 25.36
C GLU A 12 -4.32 -4.94 25.39
N GLU A 13 -5.03 -3.88 25.00
CA GLU A 13 -4.54 -2.51 24.88
C GLU A 13 -3.32 -2.35 23.95
N THR A 14 -3.17 -3.26 22.97
CA THR A 14 -1.99 -3.32 22.09
C THR A 14 -2.21 -2.63 20.75
N LYS A 15 -3.45 -2.58 20.29
CA LYS A 15 -3.83 -2.04 18.98
C LYS A 15 -5.22 -1.45 19.03
N LEU A 16 -5.56 -0.63 18.03
CA LEU A 16 -6.89 -0.09 17.88
C LEU A 16 -7.94 -1.20 17.72
N ASP A 17 -9.04 -1.11 18.48
CA ASP A 17 -10.25 -1.90 18.28
C ASP A 17 -11.04 -1.29 17.12
N TRP A 18 -10.80 -1.84 15.94
CA TRP A 18 -11.39 -1.38 14.69
C TRP A 18 -12.91 -1.56 14.62
N GLU A 19 -13.46 -2.55 15.31
CA GLU A 19 -14.91 -2.75 15.35
C GLU A 19 -15.57 -1.65 16.17
N ALA A 20 -15.02 -1.38 17.36
CA ALA A 20 -15.46 -0.29 18.21
C ALA A 20 -15.29 1.08 17.53
N HIS A 21 -14.17 1.29 16.82
CA HIS A 21 -13.90 2.54 16.12
C HIS A 21 -14.85 2.76 14.94
N ARG A 22 -15.10 1.74 14.12
CA ARG A 22 -16.03 1.83 12.98
C ARG A 22 -17.49 1.99 13.41
N ALA A 23 -17.85 1.55 14.61
CA ALA A 23 -19.18 1.77 15.17
C ALA A 23 -19.45 3.24 15.54
N LYS A 24 -18.42 4.10 15.58
CA LYS A 24 -18.56 5.53 15.87
C LYS A 24 -18.99 6.34 14.66
N PRO A 25 -19.71 7.46 14.86
CA PRO A 25 -20.01 8.41 13.80
C PRO A 25 -18.74 8.87 13.06
N ILE A 26 -18.86 9.10 11.75
CA ILE A 26 -17.74 9.57 10.92
C ILE A 26 -17.18 10.91 11.43
N GLU A 27 -18.05 11.85 11.83
CA GLU A 27 -17.66 13.14 12.39
C GLU A 27 -16.78 12.99 13.63
N GLU A 28 -17.18 12.10 14.55
CA GLU A 28 -16.40 11.75 15.73
C GLU A 28 -15.01 11.24 15.34
N ARG A 29 -14.95 10.23 14.46
CA ARG A 29 -13.71 9.64 13.97
C ARG A 29 -12.76 10.68 13.34
N ILE A 30 -13.30 11.58 12.52
CA ILE A 30 -12.54 12.68 11.89
C ILE A 30 -12.01 13.66 12.95
N ASN A 31 -12.82 14.02 13.95
CA ASN A 31 -12.38 14.89 15.04
C ASN A 31 -11.26 14.24 15.88
N ALA A 32 -11.26 12.93 16.05
CA ALA A 32 -10.23 12.20 16.77
C ALA A 32 -8.85 12.26 16.08
N ILE A 33 -8.81 12.17 14.75
CA ILE A 33 -7.55 12.20 13.99
C ILE A 33 -7.00 13.61 13.78
N ARG A 34 -7.83 14.65 13.94
CA ARG A 34 -7.49 16.05 13.67
C ARG A 34 -6.18 16.52 14.34
N PRO A 35 -5.86 16.17 15.60
CA PRO A 35 -4.58 16.54 16.24
C PRO A 35 -3.33 15.89 15.64
N PHE A 36 -3.50 14.83 14.83
CA PHE A 36 -2.41 14.02 14.26
C PHE A 36 -2.17 14.33 12.78
N VAL A 37 -3.01 15.15 12.17
CA VAL A 37 -2.86 15.61 10.79
C VAL A 37 -2.39 17.05 10.72
N THR A 38 -1.61 17.37 9.69
CA THR A 38 -1.07 18.71 9.41
C THR A 38 -1.24 19.04 7.92
N GLY A 39 -1.03 20.29 7.52
CA GLY A 39 -1.16 20.75 6.13
C GLY A 39 -2.00 22.02 6.01
N ASP A 40 -1.96 22.63 4.82
CA ASP A 40 -2.63 23.91 4.58
C ASP A 40 -4.14 23.75 4.32
N HIS A 41 -4.57 22.55 3.87
CA HIS A 41 -5.94 22.25 3.44
C HIS A 41 -6.60 21.15 4.29
N ILE A 42 -6.23 21.04 5.58
CA ILE A 42 -6.74 19.98 6.48
C ILE A 42 -8.28 19.99 6.53
N GLU A 43 -8.89 21.13 6.81
CA GLU A 43 -10.34 21.23 7.00
C GLU A 43 -11.12 20.95 5.71
N GLU A 44 -10.58 21.35 4.55
CA GLU A 44 -11.17 21.03 3.24
C GLU A 44 -11.11 19.51 2.97
N LYS A 45 -9.96 18.89 3.19
CA LYS A 45 -9.77 17.43 3.03
C LYS A 45 -10.68 16.65 3.98
N LEU A 46 -10.67 16.99 5.27
CA LEU A 46 -11.47 16.28 6.27
C LEU A 46 -12.97 16.48 6.03
N GLY A 47 -13.41 17.69 5.71
CA GLY A 47 -14.82 17.95 5.36
C GLY A 47 -15.26 17.22 4.09
N LYS A 48 -14.37 17.08 3.11
CA LYS A 48 -14.62 16.26 1.92
C LYS A 48 -14.73 14.78 2.28
N MET A 49 -13.82 14.23 3.08
CA MET A 49 -13.91 12.84 3.56
C MET A 49 -15.23 12.58 4.29
N GLU A 50 -15.64 13.48 5.17
CA GLU A 50 -16.91 13.37 5.89
C GLU A 50 -18.10 13.31 4.93
N LYS A 51 -18.18 14.27 4.01
CA LYS A 51 -19.24 14.33 3.00
C LYS A 51 -19.26 13.07 2.12
N ASP A 52 -18.11 12.66 1.62
CA ASP A 52 -17.96 11.54 0.69
C ASP A 52 -18.27 10.21 1.38
N ALA A 53 -18.02 10.07 2.69
CA ALA A 53 -18.41 8.90 3.46
C ALA A 53 -19.95 8.68 3.49
N PHE A 54 -20.74 9.73 3.29
CA PHE A 54 -22.21 9.64 3.14
C PHE A 54 -22.67 9.72 1.68
N SER A 55 -21.74 9.68 0.70
CA SER A 55 -22.08 9.73 -0.72
C SER A 55 -22.94 8.53 -1.14
N LYS A 56 -23.83 8.78 -2.11
CA LYS A 56 -24.57 7.74 -2.81
C LYS A 56 -23.69 6.99 -3.80
N ASP A 57 -22.61 7.60 -4.27
CA ASP A 57 -21.61 6.94 -5.10
C ASP A 57 -20.75 6.00 -4.25
N GLN A 58 -20.73 4.73 -4.62
CA GLN A 58 -20.02 3.71 -3.86
C GLN A 58 -18.50 3.91 -3.88
N ASN A 59 -17.93 4.43 -4.97
CA ASN A 59 -16.50 4.65 -5.09
C ASN A 59 -16.06 5.81 -4.20
N ASP A 60 -16.81 6.92 -4.19
CA ASP A 60 -16.52 8.08 -3.33
C ASP A 60 -16.55 7.66 -1.86
N ARG A 61 -17.62 6.96 -1.46
CA ARG A 61 -17.76 6.45 -0.09
C ARG A 61 -16.64 5.48 0.29
N THR A 62 -16.31 4.55 -0.60
CA THR A 62 -15.22 3.59 -0.35
C THR A 62 -13.89 4.32 -0.23
N GLY A 63 -13.61 5.27 -1.13
CA GLY A 63 -12.41 6.10 -1.11
C GLY A 63 -12.24 6.82 0.22
N ALA A 64 -13.26 7.60 0.62
CA ALA A 64 -13.25 8.36 1.87
C ALA A 64 -13.07 7.49 3.11
N ILE A 65 -13.74 6.33 3.17
CA ILE A 65 -13.56 5.38 4.29
C ILE A 65 -12.12 4.85 4.32
N GLY A 66 -11.56 4.43 3.17
CA GLY A 66 -10.19 3.90 3.16
C GLY A 66 -9.13 4.94 3.52
N GLU A 67 -9.31 6.20 3.11
CA GLU A 67 -8.42 7.30 3.51
C GLU A 67 -8.53 7.61 5.02
N LEU A 68 -9.75 7.60 5.57
CA LEU A 68 -9.97 7.77 7.00
C LEU A 68 -9.31 6.64 7.79
N GLU A 69 -9.49 5.38 7.37
CA GLU A 69 -8.87 4.21 8.02
C GLU A 69 -7.34 4.24 7.96
N PHE A 70 -6.78 4.71 6.84
CA PHE A 70 -5.34 5.00 6.74
C PHE A 70 -4.89 6.00 7.80
N LEU A 71 -5.58 7.14 7.94
CA LEU A 71 -5.22 8.17 8.91
C LEU A 71 -5.37 7.71 10.36
N GLU A 72 -6.41 6.95 10.66
CA GLU A 72 -6.64 6.34 11.99
C GLU A 72 -5.53 5.37 12.36
N ARG A 73 -5.11 4.51 11.42
CA ARG A 73 -4.00 3.58 11.63
C ARG A 73 -2.71 4.33 11.89
N LYS A 74 -2.40 5.33 11.07
CA LYS A 74 -1.22 6.18 11.23
C LYS A 74 -1.19 6.89 12.58
N ALA A 75 -2.29 7.52 12.97
CA ALA A 75 -2.39 8.29 14.20
C ALA A 75 -2.34 7.41 15.46
N PHE A 76 -3.11 6.32 15.49
CA PHE A 76 -3.41 5.62 16.74
C PHE A 76 -2.62 4.31 16.92
N GLN A 77 -2.34 3.60 15.82
CA GLN A 77 -1.57 2.35 15.89
C GLN A 77 -0.07 2.62 15.69
N GLU A 78 0.28 3.39 14.66
CA GLU A 78 1.67 3.67 14.30
C GLU A 78 2.23 4.90 15.01
N LYS A 79 1.34 5.72 15.61
CA LYS A 79 1.70 6.92 16.38
C LYS A 79 2.50 7.94 15.56
N GLU A 80 2.19 8.02 14.27
CA GLU A 80 2.81 8.92 13.29
C GLU A 80 1.94 10.16 13.07
N LYS A 81 2.59 11.30 12.81
CA LYS A 81 1.91 12.49 12.29
C LYS A 81 1.88 12.46 10.76
N THR A 82 0.74 12.81 10.19
CA THR A 82 0.54 12.79 8.74
C THR A 82 0.37 14.21 8.21
N LEU A 83 1.10 14.56 7.18
CA LEU A 83 0.92 15.80 6.41
C LEU A 83 -0.02 15.50 5.22
N ILE A 84 -1.12 16.22 5.13
CA ILE A 84 -2.00 16.21 3.95
C ILE A 84 -1.33 17.02 2.85
N LEU A 85 -1.14 16.39 1.69
CA LEU A 85 -0.46 16.98 0.54
C LEU A 85 -1.42 17.51 -0.53
N GLU A 86 -2.73 17.47 -0.29
CA GLU A 86 -3.68 18.21 -1.11
C GLU A 86 -3.35 19.70 -1.00
N ASP A 87 -2.82 20.25 -2.07
CA ASP A 87 -2.76 21.67 -2.27
C ASP A 87 -3.47 22.00 -3.59
N ASN A 88 -4.25 23.08 -3.62
CA ASN A 88 -4.95 23.48 -4.84
C ASN A 88 -3.97 24.07 -5.88
N ARG A 89 -2.73 23.57 -5.96
CA ARG A 89 -1.69 24.02 -6.88
C ARG A 89 -2.11 23.71 -8.30
N ASN A 90 -2.65 24.72 -8.98
CA ASN A 90 -2.81 24.72 -10.43
C ASN A 90 -1.49 25.03 -11.15
N ILE A 91 -0.38 24.48 -10.67
CA ILE A 91 0.95 24.71 -11.25
C ILE A 91 1.27 23.65 -12.30
N SER A 92 2.08 24.04 -13.27
CA SER A 92 2.57 23.11 -14.28
C SER A 92 3.69 22.24 -13.71
N TRP A 93 3.71 20.98 -14.13
CA TRP A 93 4.73 20.02 -13.77
C TRP A 93 6.10 20.45 -14.33
N SER A 94 7.12 20.44 -13.48
CA SER A 94 8.47 20.93 -13.76
C SER A 94 9.11 20.34 -15.03
N HIS A 95 8.76 19.10 -15.37
CA HIS A 95 9.31 18.39 -16.53
C HIS A 95 8.46 18.53 -17.81
N ASN A 96 7.20 18.97 -17.70
CA ASN A 96 6.33 19.24 -18.84
C ASN A 96 5.30 20.33 -18.52
N PRO A 97 5.52 21.57 -19.01
CA PRO A 97 4.66 22.72 -18.72
C PRO A 97 3.20 22.56 -19.14
N LYS A 98 2.91 21.64 -20.09
CA LYS A 98 1.55 21.36 -20.58
C LYS A 98 0.74 20.47 -19.65
N VAL A 99 1.39 19.88 -18.65
CA VAL A 99 0.79 18.93 -17.73
C VAL A 99 0.77 19.54 -16.34
N LYS A 100 -0.35 19.40 -15.62
CA LYS A 100 -0.48 19.87 -14.24
C LYS A 100 0.16 18.88 -13.27
N VAL A 101 0.71 19.43 -12.19
CA VAL A 101 1.16 18.64 -11.04
C VAL A 101 0.00 17.82 -10.50
N LYS A 102 0.29 16.60 -10.06
CA LYS A 102 -0.66 15.75 -9.33
C LYS A 102 -0.24 15.66 -7.88
N ASN A 103 -1.18 15.76 -6.96
CA ASN A 103 -0.86 15.64 -5.55
C ASN A 103 -1.02 14.18 -5.11
N PRO A 104 0.05 13.57 -4.56
CA PRO A 104 -0.11 12.42 -3.68
C PRO A 104 -1.00 12.80 -2.51
N ASP A 105 -1.63 11.81 -1.88
CA ASP A 105 -2.60 12.09 -0.81
C ASP A 105 -1.91 12.63 0.45
N PHE A 106 -0.81 11.99 0.87
CA PHE A 106 -0.19 12.24 2.16
C PHE A 106 1.33 12.22 2.13
N LYS A 107 1.93 12.78 3.18
CA LYS A 107 3.34 12.60 3.54
C LYS A 107 3.44 12.21 5.00
N VAL A 108 4.17 11.13 5.26
CA VAL A 108 4.49 10.68 6.60
C VAL A 108 6.01 10.70 6.72
N GLU A 109 6.51 11.45 7.70
CA GLU A 109 7.94 11.78 7.82
C GLU A 109 8.53 12.38 6.53
N LYS A 110 9.38 11.61 5.81
CA LYS A 110 10.04 12.00 4.56
C LYS A 110 9.42 11.34 3.32
N GLU A 111 8.37 10.54 3.52
CA GLU A 111 7.82 9.66 2.50
C GLU A 111 6.47 10.16 2.03
N ILE A 112 6.30 10.32 0.71
CA ILE A 112 4.98 10.56 0.13
C ILE A 112 4.27 9.22 -0.04
N ILE A 113 2.99 9.23 0.32
CA ILE A 113 2.14 8.06 0.34
C ILE A 113 0.90 8.37 -0.49
N GLU A 114 0.65 7.53 -1.48
CA GLU A 114 -0.60 7.47 -2.20
C GLU A 114 -1.49 6.39 -1.58
N VAL A 115 -2.74 6.74 -1.25
CA VAL A 115 -3.72 5.79 -0.74
C VAL A 115 -4.68 5.42 -1.87
N LYS A 116 -4.93 4.12 -2.02
CA LYS A 116 -5.82 3.59 -3.06
C LYS A 116 -6.79 2.62 -2.44
N THR A 117 -8.07 2.97 -2.46
CA THR A 117 -9.08 2.13 -1.84
C THR A 117 -9.81 1.27 -2.88
N ALA A 118 -10.09 0.03 -2.53
CA ALA A 118 -10.90 -0.86 -3.35
C ALA A 118 -11.71 -1.81 -2.48
N SER A 119 -12.99 -1.99 -2.82
CA SER A 119 -13.80 -3.06 -2.22
C SER A 119 -13.53 -4.43 -2.87
N LYS A 120 -13.08 -4.43 -4.12
CA LYS A 120 -12.65 -5.62 -4.86
C LYS A 120 -11.43 -5.29 -5.72
N LEU A 121 -10.45 -6.19 -5.81
CA LEU A 121 -9.16 -5.93 -6.46
C LEU A 121 -8.84 -6.97 -7.55
N SER A 122 -9.45 -6.84 -8.73
CA SER A 122 -9.08 -7.70 -9.87
C SER A 122 -7.66 -7.41 -10.39
N LYS A 123 -7.08 -8.32 -11.17
CA LYS A 123 -5.80 -8.11 -11.87
C LYS A 123 -5.73 -6.76 -12.60
N SER A 124 -6.73 -6.48 -13.43
CA SER A 124 -6.80 -5.23 -14.20
C SER A 124 -6.87 -4.03 -13.26
N ARG A 125 -7.66 -4.12 -12.19
CA ARG A 125 -7.78 -3.06 -11.20
C ARG A 125 -6.49 -2.83 -10.40
N LEU A 126 -5.78 -3.88 -10.01
CA LEU A 126 -4.46 -3.73 -9.35
C LEU A 126 -3.48 -2.99 -10.25
N ASN A 127 -3.36 -3.41 -11.51
CA ASN A 127 -2.46 -2.74 -12.46
C ASN A 127 -2.83 -1.26 -12.63
N ASN A 128 -4.13 -0.95 -12.76
CA ASN A 128 -4.59 0.44 -12.84
C ASN A 128 -4.26 1.23 -11.57
N VAL A 129 -4.51 0.66 -10.39
CA VAL A 129 -4.16 1.26 -9.09
C VAL A 129 -2.68 1.59 -9.01
N LEU A 130 -1.81 0.65 -9.38
CA LEU A 130 -0.36 0.85 -9.39
C LEU A 130 0.06 1.91 -10.42
N LYS A 131 -0.58 1.91 -11.61
CA LYS A 131 -0.29 2.89 -12.67
C LYS A 131 -0.67 4.30 -12.24
N ASP A 132 -1.84 4.43 -11.63
CA ASP A 132 -2.33 5.71 -11.14
C ASP A 132 -1.43 6.22 -10.02
N ALA A 133 -1.11 5.39 -9.02
CA ALA A 133 -0.22 5.77 -7.93
C ALA A 133 1.18 6.17 -8.43
N ASN A 134 1.77 5.38 -9.32
CA ASN A 134 3.05 5.72 -9.93
C ASN A 134 2.99 7.04 -10.71
N LYS A 135 1.89 7.31 -11.41
CA LYS A 135 1.68 8.56 -12.14
C LYS A 135 1.51 9.76 -11.20
N GLN A 136 0.75 9.59 -10.11
CA GLN A 136 0.56 10.62 -9.07
C GLN A 136 1.92 11.04 -8.51
N ILE A 137 2.71 10.06 -8.05
CA ILE A 137 4.01 10.29 -7.45
C ILE A 137 5.00 10.90 -8.45
N LYS A 138 5.07 10.35 -9.67
CA LYS A 138 5.96 10.84 -10.73
C LYS A 138 5.73 12.33 -11.03
N MET A 139 4.48 12.76 -10.99
CA MET A 139 4.06 14.10 -11.42
C MET A 139 3.86 15.06 -10.24
N SER A 140 4.41 14.73 -9.07
CA SER A 140 4.09 15.44 -7.83
C SER A 140 4.94 16.65 -7.52
N ASP A 141 6.14 16.74 -8.10
CA ASP A 141 7.16 17.77 -7.82
C ASP A 141 7.50 17.96 -6.31
N TYR A 142 6.98 17.11 -5.43
CA TYR A 142 7.36 17.09 -4.04
C TYR A 142 8.81 16.58 -3.90
N LYS A 143 9.57 17.19 -2.99
CA LYS A 143 10.92 16.73 -2.66
C LYS A 143 10.83 15.37 -1.95
N THR A 144 11.22 14.32 -2.64
CA THR A 144 11.30 12.95 -2.12
C THR A 144 12.63 12.31 -2.51
N PRO A 145 13.03 11.21 -1.85
CA PRO A 145 14.16 10.41 -2.32
C PRO A 145 13.95 9.99 -3.78
N THR A 146 15.01 10.01 -4.57
CA THR A 146 14.96 9.57 -5.97
C THR A 146 15.55 8.17 -6.12
N SER A 147 15.10 7.43 -7.15
CA SER A 147 15.78 6.21 -7.57
C SER A 147 17.16 6.54 -8.15
N PHE A 148 17.96 5.50 -8.41
CA PHE A 148 19.23 5.62 -9.13
C PHE A 148 19.08 6.36 -10.47
N ASP A 149 17.98 6.12 -11.18
CA ASP A 149 17.65 6.77 -12.45
C ASP A 149 17.05 8.19 -12.29
N GLY A 150 17.08 8.77 -11.08
CA GLY A 150 16.61 10.13 -10.82
C GLY A 150 15.10 10.33 -10.72
N TYR A 151 14.30 9.25 -10.66
CA TYR A 151 12.83 9.37 -10.54
C TYR A 151 12.40 9.57 -9.08
N PRO A 152 11.46 10.49 -8.79
CA PRO A 152 10.93 10.64 -7.43
C PRO A 152 10.30 9.33 -6.99
N GLN A 153 10.59 8.92 -5.75
CA GLN A 153 10.03 7.74 -5.13
C GLN A 153 8.93 8.11 -4.13
N GLY A 154 7.96 7.21 -4.03
CA GLY A 154 6.91 7.23 -3.02
C GLY A 154 6.35 5.83 -2.78
N GLN A 155 5.42 5.74 -1.86
CA GLN A 155 4.77 4.50 -1.47
C GLN A 155 3.31 4.50 -1.92
N VAL A 156 2.77 3.33 -2.21
CA VAL A 156 1.33 3.15 -2.35
C VAL A 156 0.82 2.22 -1.26
N GLU A 157 -0.25 2.63 -0.61
CA GLU A 157 -1.00 1.82 0.33
C GLU A 157 -2.39 1.52 -0.24
N ILE A 158 -2.63 0.25 -0.50
CA ILE A 158 -3.90 -0.24 -1.02
C ILE A 158 -4.76 -0.67 0.16
N GLN A 159 -5.87 0.05 0.38
CA GLN A 159 -6.84 -0.23 1.44
C GLN A 159 -7.98 -1.08 0.86
N LEU A 160 -8.05 -2.35 1.28
CA LEU A 160 -9.14 -3.25 0.91
C LEU A 160 -10.26 -3.13 1.93
N VAL A 161 -11.32 -2.43 1.54
CA VAL A 161 -12.47 -2.15 2.42
C VAL A 161 -13.59 -3.14 2.13
N GLY A 162 -13.87 -4.01 3.09
CA GLY A 162 -14.95 -5.00 3.03
C GLY A 162 -14.56 -6.35 3.63
N LYS A 163 -15.56 -7.07 4.14
CA LYS A 163 -15.35 -8.32 4.89
C LYS A 163 -14.76 -9.47 4.07
N GLU A 164 -15.02 -9.49 2.77
CA GLU A 164 -14.60 -10.58 1.89
C GLU A 164 -13.41 -10.16 1.04
N LEU A 165 -12.34 -10.95 1.10
CA LEU A 165 -11.26 -10.81 0.13
C LEU A 165 -11.74 -11.35 -1.22
N PRO A 166 -11.62 -10.54 -2.29
CA PRO A 166 -12.01 -10.95 -3.64
C PRO A 166 -11.07 -12.02 -4.24
N PHE A 167 -9.94 -12.32 -3.59
CA PHE A 167 -8.95 -13.32 -4.00
C PHE A 167 -8.43 -14.09 -2.80
N GLU A 168 -7.93 -15.29 -3.03
CA GLU A 168 -7.02 -15.92 -2.10
C GLU A 168 -5.70 -15.13 -2.05
N TYR A 169 -5.12 -14.96 -0.86
CA TYR A 169 -3.86 -14.22 -0.67
C TYR A 169 -2.75 -14.65 -1.65
N LYS A 170 -2.69 -15.94 -2.00
CA LYS A 170 -1.73 -16.49 -2.97
C LYS A 170 -1.84 -15.81 -4.34
N ASP A 171 -3.05 -15.58 -4.83
CA ASP A 171 -3.27 -14.95 -6.13
C ASP A 171 -2.96 -13.46 -6.08
N LEU A 172 -3.31 -12.79 -4.98
CA LEU A 172 -2.93 -11.40 -4.73
C LEU A 172 -1.41 -11.22 -4.79
N PHE A 173 -0.65 -12.07 -4.10
CA PHE A 173 0.81 -12.01 -4.04
C PHE A 173 1.43 -12.20 -5.42
N LYS A 174 1.06 -13.29 -6.11
CA LYS A 174 1.52 -13.55 -7.49
C LYS A 174 1.20 -12.38 -8.43
N GLN A 175 0.05 -11.75 -8.24
CA GLN A 175 -0.40 -10.67 -9.08
C GLN A 175 0.35 -9.35 -8.80
N ILE A 176 0.73 -9.07 -7.55
CA ILE A 176 1.60 -7.94 -7.22
C ILE A 176 3.01 -8.19 -7.76
N GLU A 177 3.60 -9.37 -7.54
CA GLU A 177 4.93 -9.75 -8.05
C GLU A 177 5.00 -9.57 -9.58
N LYS A 178 3.94 -9.93 -10.30
CA LYS A 178 3.86 -9.84 -11.75
C LYS A 178 3.72 -8.43 -12.28
N GLU A 179 2.91 -7.58 -11.64
CA GLU A 179 2.62 -6.23 -12.16
C GLU A 179 3.59 -5.20 -11.60
N PHE A 180 3.96 -5.27 -10.33
CA PHE A 180 4.89 -4.31 -9.73
C PHE A 180 6.32 -4.60 -10.18
N THR A 181 6.64 -4.15 -11.40
CA THR A 181 7.97 -4.33 -12.00
C THR A 181 8.80 -3.04 -11.91
N PRO A 182 10.09 -3.12 -11.55
CA PRO A 182 10.94 -1.94 -11.34
C PRO A 182 11.06 -1.02 -12.56
N GLY A 183 11.04 -1.59 -13.77
CA GLY A 183 11.14 -0.83 -15.02
C GLY A 183 9.88 -0.03 -15.36
N GLN A 184 8.69 -0.53 -15.01
CA GLN A 184 7.42 0.13 -15.32
C GLN A 184 7.02 1.13 -14.23
N PHE A 185 7.18 0.74 -12.97
CA PHE A 185 6.71 1.49 -11.80
C PHE A 185 7.86 2.23 -11.13
N ARG A 186 8.60 3.00 -11.93
CA ARG A 186 9.85 3.62 -11.51
C ARG A 186 9.72 4.58 -10.34
N SER A 187 8.54 5.13 -10.08
CA SER A 187 8.27 6.08 -8.98
C SER A 187 7.67 5.43 -7.74
N LEU A 188 7.36 4.13 -7.79
CA LEU A 188 6.92 3.37 -6.63
C LEU A 188 8.11 2.61 -6.03
N LYS A 189 8.43 2.90 -4.77
CA LYS A 189 9.42 2.13 -4.01
C LYS A 189 8.80 1.07 -3.10
N GLN A 190 7.51 1.20 -2.77
CA GLN A 190 6.82 0.27 -1.89
C GLN A 190 5.35 0.16 -2.27
N VAL A 191 4.84 -1.07 -2.21
CA VAL A 191 3.41 -1.40 -2.31
C VAL A 191 3.04 -2.13 -1.03
N SER A 192 2.12 -1.56 -0.25
CA SER A 192 1.54 -2.21 0.92
C SER A 192 0.06 -2.46 0.67
N VAL A 193 -0.44 -3.63 1.04
CA VAL A 193 -1.86 -3.96 0.96
C VAL A 193 -2.37 -4.22 2.36
N PHE A 194 -3.41 -3.50 2.73
CA PHE A 194 -4.11 -3.66 3.99
C PHE A 194 -5.50 -4.23 3.73
N HIS A 195 -5.90 -5.21 4.53
CA HIS A 195 -7.26 -5.74 4.54
C HIS A 195 -7.71 -5.83 5.99
N GLU A 196 -8.90 -5.27 6.29
CA GLU A 196 -9.38 -5.16 7.67
C GLU A 196 -8.30 -4.58 8.62
N HIS A 197 -7.58 -3.56 8.12
CA HIS A 197 -6.51 -2.82 8.80
C HIS A 197 -5.25 -3.61 9.14
N GLN A 198 -5.19 -4.86 8.72
CA GLN A 198 -4.00 -5.68 8.87
C GLN A 198 -3.17 -5.57 7.60
N LEU A 199 -1.87 -5.40 7.76
CA LEU A 199 -0.95 -5.56 6.65
C LEU A 199 -1.06 -7.02 6.19
N VAL A 200 -1.37 -7.23 4.92
CA VAL A 200 -1.49 -8.57 4.33
C VAL A 200 -0.43 -8.82 3.28
N ALA A 201 0.10 -7.78 2.66
CA ALA A 201 1.17 -7.87 1.69
C ALA A 201 2.04 -6.63 1.76
N GLN A 202 3.36 -6.79 1.70
CA GLN A 202 4.27 -5.68 1.52
C GLN A 202 5.39 -6.08 0.56
N TYR A 203 5.63 -5.21 -0.41
CA TYR A 203 6.67 -5.34 -1.42
C TYR A 203 7.47 -4.05 -1.47
N VAL A 204 8.78 -4.17 -1.38
CA VAL A 204 9.72 -3.04 -1.38
C VAL A 204 10.69 -3.20 -2.54
N ARG A 205 11.05 -2.07 -3.16
CA ARG A 205 12.08 -2.01 -4.17
C ARG A 205 13.45 -1.98 -3.51
N ASP A 206 14.25 -2.96 -3.86
CA ASP A 206 15.69 -2.96 -3.63
C ASP A 206 16.34 -2.17 -4.77
N ASN A 207 16.73 -0.92 -4.46
CA ASN A 207 17.33 -0.01 -5.43
C ASN A 207 18.73 -0.46 -5.87
N GLU A 208 19.48 -1.20 -5.03
CA GLU A 208 20.82 -1.68 -5.36
C GLU A 208 20.77 -2.79 -6.40
N ARG A 209 19.81 -3.71 -6.26
CA ARG A 209 19.65 -4.86 -7.15
C ARG A 209 18.54 -4.68 -8.18
N ASN A 210 17.94 -3.49 -8.21
CA ASN A 210 16.81 -3.12 -9.07
C ASN A 210 15.72 -4.20 -9.15
N ARG A 211 15.32 -4.73 -8.00
CA ARG A 211 14.34 -5.83 -7.89
C ARG A 211 13.28 -5.51 -6.85
N ILE A 212 12.16 -6.22 -6.92
CA ILE A 212 11.13 -6.15 -5.88
C ILE A 212 11.35 -7.31 -4.91
N ILE A 213 11.29 -7.00 -3.62
CA ILE A 213 11.40 -7.95 -2.52
C ILE A 213 10.08 -7.93 -1.76
N GLN A 214 9.50 -9.11 -1.55
CA GLN A 214 8.40 -9.26 -0.61
C GLN A 214 8.96 -9.18 0.82
N THR A 215 8.48 -8.24 1.62
CA THR A 215 8.85 -8.07 3.02
C THR A 215 7.77 -8.58 3.97
N PHE A 216 6.53 -8.73 3.50
CA PHE A 216 5.44 -9.29 4.28
C PHE A 216 4.40 -10.07 3.42
N PRO A 217 3.85 -11.19 3.92
CA PRO A 217 4.34 -11.95 5.07
C PRO A 217 5.73 -12.54 4.80
N PRO A 218 6.53 -12.85 5.83
CA PRO A 218 7.80 -13.55 5.65
C PRO A 218 7.58 -14.91 4.99
N GLU A 219 8.54 -15.37 4.18
CA GLU A 219 8.41 -16.57 3.31
C GLU A 219 7.92 -17.82 4.06
N LYS A 220 8.38 -18.03 5.30
CA LYS A 220 7.97 -19.17 6.14
C LYS A 220 6.52 -19.11 6.60
N GLU A 221 5.97 -17.92 6.80
CA GLU A 221 4.57 -17.73 7.20
C GLU A 221 3.63 -17.79 6.00
N ARG A 222 4.11 -17.47 4.80
CA ARG A 222 3.40 -17.69 3.54
C ARG A 222 3.08 -19.18 3.35
N GLU A 223 4.04 -20.07 3.59
CA GLU A 223 3.85 -21.53 3.50
C GLU A 223 2.83 -22.03 4.54
N GLN A 224 2.91 -21.56 5.78
CA GLN A 224 1.98 -21.96 6.86
C GLN A 224 0.55 -21.41 6.68
N ALA A 225 0.40 -20.18 6.17
CA ALA A 225 -0.90 -19.60 5.84
C ALA A 225 -1.59 -20.34 4.68
N ILE A 226 -0.81 -20.95 3.79
CA ILE A 226 -1.31 -21.84 2.74
C ILE A 226 -1.70 -23.22 3.31
N GLU A 227 -0.95 -23.74 4.28
CA GLU A 227 -1.20 -25.06 4.89
C GLU A 227 -2.40 -25.13 5.85
N LYS A 228 -2.68 -24.06 6.62
CA LYS A 228 -3.71 -24.05 7.69
C LYS A 228 -5.17 -23.92 7.21
N ARG A 229 -5.47 -24.23 5.95
CA ARG A 229 -6.84 -24.16 5.43
C ARG A 229 -7.75 -25.27 5.96
N PRO A 230 -8.97 -24.95 6.45
CA PRO A 230 -10.07 -25.91 6.49
C PRO A 230 -10.48 -26.22 5.04
N GLY A 231 -10.37 -27.47 4.60
CA GLY A 231 -10.94 -27.93 3.32
C GLY A 231 -9.99 -28.53 2.27
N LEU A 232 -8.67 -28.57 2.48
CA LEU A 232 -7.75 -29.33 1.60
C LEU A 232 -7.58 -30.77 2.12
N ASN A 233 -8.44 -31.69 1.66
CA ASN A 233 -8.45 -33.09 2.10
C ASN A 233 -7.70 -34.08 1.20
N SER A 234 -7.03 -33.65 0.12
CA SER A 234 -6.28 -34.59 -0.74
C SER A 234 -4.76 -34.38 -0.68
N THR A 235 -4.06 -35.40 -0.19
CA THR A 235 -2.59 -35.44 -0.04
C THR A 235 -1.86 -35.26 -1.39
N LYS A 236 -2.52 -35.58 -2.51
CA LYS A 236 -1.97 -35.45 -3.87
C LYS A 236 -1.85 -34.01 -4.34
N GLU A 237 -2.84 -33.16 -4.07
CA GLU A 237 -2.77 -31.74 -4.47
C GLU A 237 -1.71 -30.98 -3.66
N LYS A 238 -1.57 -31.31 -2.37
CA LYS A 238 -0.48 -30.80 -1.53
C LYS A 238 0.90 -31.20 -2.04
N GLN A 239 1.07 -32.47 -2.43
CA GLN A 239 2.35 -32.95 -2.97
C GLN A 239 2.70 -32.35 -4.33
N SER A 240 1.71 -32.22 -5.23
CA SER A 240 1.92 -31.57 -6.55
C SER A 240 2.37 -30.11 -6.41
N LEU A 241 1.79 -29.37 -5.47
CA LEU A 241 2.12 -27.97 -5.23
C LEU A 241 3.49 -27.78 -4.58
N LEU A 242 3.89 -28.67 -3.67
CA LEU A 242 5.23 -28.64 -3.07
C LEU A 242 6.31 -29.02 -4.09
N GLN A 243 5.98 -29.91 -5.03
CA GLN A 243 6.88 -30.34 -6.09
C GLN A 243 7.10 -29.23 -7.13
N GLU A 244 6.06 -28.48 -7.51
CA GLU A 244 6.16 -27.28 -8.37
C GLU A 244 7.07 -26.21 -7.75
N ILE A 245 6.92 -25.93 -6.45
CA ILE A 245 7.76 -24.95 -5.73
C ILE A 245 9.23 -25.42 -5.66
N SER A 246 9.45 -26.73 -5.51
CA SER A 246 10.81 -27.31 -5.51
C SER A 246 11.47 -27.24 -6.90
N GLU A 247 10.71 -27.38 -7.98
CA GLU A 247 11.23 -27.30 -9.36
C GLU A 247 11.54 -25.86 -9.77
N GLU A 248 10.76 -24.88 -9.31
CA GLU A 248 11.06 -23.44 -9.45
C GLU A 248 12.35 -23.06 -8.71
N ARG A 249 12.60 -23.61 -7.50
CA ARG A 249 13.87 -23.42 -6.78
C ARG A 249 15.08 -23.92 -7.58
N LYS A 250 14.95 -25.06 -8.26
CA LYS A 250 16.04 -25.67 -9.03
C LYS A 250 16.41 -24.84 -10.26
N THR A 251 15.40 -24.32 -10.98
CA THR A 251 15.62 -23.45 -12.16
C THR A 251 16.24 -22.11 -11.81
N ILE A 252 15.91 -21.53 -10.65
CA ILE A 252 16.53 -20.29 -10.17
C ILE A 252 17.99 -20.53 -9.76
N THR A 253 18.28 -21.64 -9.07
CA THR A 253 19.64 -21.96 -8.61
C THR A 253 20.58 -22.28 -9.78
N ASP A 254 20.10 -23.05 -10.77
CA ASP A 254 20.86 -23.39 -11.99
C ASP A 254 21.12 -22.17 -12.90
N SER A 255 20.31 -21.11 -12.78
CA SER A 255 20.49 -19.85 -13.51
C SER A 255 21.55 -18.94 -12.85
N ILE A 256 21.78 -19.09 -11.55
CA ILE A 256 22.80 -18.34 -10.80
C ILE A 256 24.20 -18.92 -11.08
N ASP A 257 24.33 -20.24 -11.16
CA ASP A 257 25.59 -20.95 -11.41
C ASP A 257 26.12 -20.83 -12.86
N ARG A 258 25.30 -20.33 -13.80
CA ARG A 258 25.70 -20.12 -15.21
C ARG A 258 26.18 -18.71 -15.53
N THR A 259 26.31 -17.83 -14.54
CA THR A 259 26.90 -16.50 -14.75
C THR A 259 28.42 -16.68 -14.92
N PRO A 260 29.01 -16.40 -16.10
CA PRO A 260 30.45 -16.57 -16.28
C PRO A 260 31.17 -15.54 -15.40
N GLN A 261 32.03 -16.01 -14.49
CA GLN A 261 33.07 -15.19 -13.88
C GLN A 261 34.05 -14.75 -14.97
N LYS A 262 33.72 -13.71 -15.74
CA LYS A 262 34.69 -13.03 -16.59
C LYS A 262 35.39 -11.92 -15.79
N GLY A 263 36.53 -12.30 -15.24
CA GLY A 263 37.76 -11.53 -15.35
C GLY A 263 37.86 -10.23 -14.54
N LEU A 264 38.08 -10.36 -13.23
CA LEU A 264 38.96 -9.44 -12.51
C LEU A 264 40.39 -9.98 -12.61
N GLU A 265 41.06 -9.77 -13.74
CA GLU A 265 42.51 -9.83 -13.82
C GLU A 265 43.04 -8.61 -14.57
N ARG A 266 43.64 -7.70 -13.78
CA ARG A 266 44.84 -6.89 -14.05
C ARG A 266 44.93 -6.11 -15.38
N SER A 267 44.81 -4.78 -15.26
CA SER A 267 45.86 -3.78 -15.57
C SER A 267 45.35 -2.38 -15.26
#